data_AF-A0A388QJM3-F1
#
_entry.id   AF-A0A388QJM3-F1
#
_cell.length_a   1.000
_cell.length_b   1.000
_cell.length_c   1.000
_cell.angle_alpha   90.00
_cell.angle_beta   90.00
_cell.angle_gamma   90.00
#
_symmetry.space_group_name_H-M   'P 1'
#
loop_
_entity.id
_entity.type
_entity.pdbx_description
1 polymer ?
#
loop_
_entity_poly.entity_id
_entity_poly.type
_entity_poly.pdbx_seq_one_letter_code
_entity_poly.pdbx_strand_id
1 'polypeptide(L)'
;MINYKILFSLTILFLIPLVTDNSFAQIKSGGFGQSPFERHFGDVKFLNAYFGTIGEKIEIDPGDENVPFTVIFANVGTQDITGIKGQLSLPMGFSAADGHGSLIIADSNSNSLAGDNFHMTFYVNIDKNVRIQQYPGTVKVDYSRLRESGVRTSFSDFNFKVTGNSILNVKALDPFLISLKSNNVVIELSNNGTAPLSTVSIVATNTGTELTTTSTRSGVVILESNWDVGNIAPKSSRYLTATVYVPANLKDETLRVPLTIKYYTAQGALKTVSETVDFYIKGLIDLSIYDVGVIELSGKQMVVGEIINEGNENALFGFVTLEPLGDSNIKNQTQFIDEVEIDSPIPFNIPLEFDGQPRYGEHNIKLTVRYKDSIRDEVFLTHTATIFVKEPPKIESINYSQLIIIPIIIVAAIGIYMIRRRKKSKIQAS
;
A
#
# COMPACT_ATOMS: atom_id res chain seq x y z
N MET A 1 -67.58 27.50 -5.45
CA MET A 1 -66.48 27.78 -6.38
C MET A 1 -65.36 28.45 -5.62
N ILE A 2 -64.25 27.76 -5.38
CA ILE A 2 -63.07 28.37 -4.77
C ILE A 2 -62.43 29.31 -5.80
N ASN A 3 -62.15 30.55 -5.39
CA ASN A 3 -61.59 31.57 -6.26
C ASN A 3 -60.11 31.24 -6.50
N TYR A 4 -59.80 30.64 -7.65
CA TYR A 4 -58.46 30.17 -8.01
C TYR A 4 -57.38 31.27 -7.95
N LYS A 5 -57.75 32.55 -8.04
CA LYS A 5 -56.83 33.68 -7.85
C LYS A 5 -56.30 33.78 -6.41
N ILE A 6 -57.13 33.46 -5.42
CA ILE A 6 -56.74 33.47 -4.00
C ILE A 6 -55.84 32.27 -3.71
N LEU A 7 -56.16 31.10 -4.29
CA LEU A 7 -55.36 29.90 -4.13
C LEU A 7 -53.96 30.07 -4.74
N PHE A 8 -53.86 30.68 -5.93
CA PHE A 8 -52.59 30.96 -6.61
C PHE A 8 -51.73 31.99 -5.87
N SER A 9 -52.36 33.00 -5.27
CA SER A 9 -51.64 34.00 -4.47
C SER A 9 -51.10 33.40 -3.17
N LEU A 10 -51.81 32.42 -2.57
CA LEU A 10 -51.32 31.68 -1.40
C LEU A 10 -50.14 30.77 -1.75
N THR A 11 -50.15 30.07 -2.89
CA THR A 11 -49.03 29.21 -3.29
C THR A 11 -47.76 30.00 -3.60
N ILE A 12 -47.88 31.20 -4.19
CA ILE A 12 -46.73 32.09 -4.39
C ILE A 12 -46.14 32.53 -3.03
N LEU A 13 -46.99 32.87 -2.05
CA LEU A 13 -46.52 33.27 -0.73
C LEU A 13 -45.76 32.14 0.01
N PHE A 14 -46.16 30.89 -0.22
CA PHE A 14 -45.50 29.69 0.33
C PHE A 14 -44.21 29.28 -0.40
N LEU A 15 -43.97 29.74 -1.64
CA LEU A 15 -42.74 29.44 -2.39
C LEU A 15 -41.62 30.47 -2.20
N ILE A 16 -41.92 31.68 -1.73
CA ILE A 16 -40.90 32.72 -1.48
C ILE A 16 -39.77 32.26 -0.53
N PRO A 17 -40.00 31.46 0.55
CA PRO A 17 -38.90 31.00 1.40
C PRO A 17 -38.04 29.87 0.79
N LEU A 18 -38.40 29.33 -0.39
CA LEU A 18 -37.61 28.28 -1.05
C LEU A 18 -36.53 28.83 -2.01
N VAL A 19 -36.53 30.13 -2.32
CA VAL A 19 -35.68 30.73 -3.37
C VAL A 19 -34.66 31.73 -2.80
N THR A 20 -34.68 32.01 -1.49
CA THR A 20 -33.68 32.87 -0.84
C THR A 20 -32.60 32.03 -0.18
N ASP A 21 -31.53 31.75 -0.92
CA ASP A 21 -30.26 31.30 -0.33
C ASP A 21 -29.66 32.41 0.55
N ASN A 22 -29.41 32.07 1.82
CA ASN A 22 -28.45 32.67 2.75
C ASN A 22 -28.11 34.16 2.57
N SER A 23 -29.08 35.05 2.83
CA SER A 23 -28.78 36.44 3.16
C SER A 23 -28.54 36.58 4.67
N PHE A 24 -27.27 36.58 5.09
CA PHE A 24 -26.87 37.02 6.43
C PHE A 24 -27.02 38.54 6.55
N ALA A 25 -28.19 39.00 6.97
CA ALA A 25 -28.34 40.28 7.67
C ALA A 25 -29.73 40.33 8.33
N GLN A 26 -29.85 39.73 9.51
CA GLN A 26 -30.91 40.12 10.44
C GLN A 26 -30.26 40.68 11.70
N ILE A 27 -29.95 41.98 11.63
CA ILE A 27 -29.82 42.81 12.81
C ILE A 27 -31.18 42.70 13.51
N LYS A 28 -31.21 42.08 14.71
CA LYS A 28 -32.42 42.00 15.52
C LYS A 28 -32.93 43.43 15.74
N SER A 29 -34.19 43.65 15.36
CA SER A 29 -34.93 44.87 15.65
C SER A 29 -34.92 45.13 17.15
N GLY A 30 -34.27 46.21 17.55
CA GLY A 30 -34.11 46.60 18.95
C GLY A 30 -32.95 47.57 19.16
N GLY A 31 -32.96 48.73 18.49
CA GLY A 31 -32.03 49.82 18.78
C GLY A 31 -31.53 50.54 17.54
N PHE A 32 -32.32 51.46 16.99
CA PHE A 32 -31.77 52.53 16.14
C PHE A 32 -30.81 53.37 16.99
N GLY A 33 -29.53 53.43 16.63
CA GLY A 33 -28.56 54.37 17.21
C GLY A 33 -27.24 53.78 17.74
N GLN A 34 -27.07 52.45 17.80
CA GLN A 34 -25.77 51.90 18.21
C GLN A 34 -24.83 51.86 17.02
N SER A 35 -23.72 52.60 17.10
CA SER A 35 -22.58 52.42 16.20
C SER A 35 -22.22 50.92 16.11
N PRO A 36 -21.77 50.38 14.96
CA PRO A 36 -21.24 49.01 14.90
C PRO A 36 -20.04 48.78 15.85
N PHE A 37 -19.50 49.86 16.42
CA PHE A 37 -18.43 49.88 17.42
C PHE A 37 -18.92 50.15 18.86
N GLU A 38 -20.18 50.55 19.06
CA GLU A 38 -20.76 50.73 20.39
C GLU A 38 -21.53 49.47 20.79
N ARG A 39 -21.11 48.85 21.90
CA ARG A 39 -21.86 47.77 22.54
C ARG A 39 -21.90 48.04 24.04
N HIS A 40 -23.09 47.97 24.62
CA HIS A 40 -23.23 47.89 26.07
C HIS A 40 -22.89 46.45 26.48
N PHE A 41 -21.64 46.23 26.88
CA PHE A 41 -21.25 44.97 27.50
C PHE A 41 -21.73 44.98 28.96
N GLY A 42 -22.34 43.87 29.40
CA GLY A 42 -22.46 43.58 30.83
C GLY A 42 -21.07 43.27 31.41
N ASP A 43 -20.99 42.85 32.67
CA ASP A 43 -19.70 42.57 33.31
C ASP A 43 -18.95 41.39 32.66
N VAL A 44 -19.65 40.57 31.87
CA VAL A 44 -19.12 39.36 31.24
C VAL A 44 -19.20 39.48 29.73
N LYS A 45 -18.08 39.20 29.05
CA LYS A 45 -17.98 39.17 27.59
C LYS A 45 -17.51 37.80 27.11
N PHE A 46 -18.23 37.20 26.16
CA PHE A 46 -17.79 35.99 25.47
C PHE A 46 -16.53 36.22 24.63
N LEU A 47 -15.60 35.28 24.69
CA LEU A 47 -14.38 35.29 23.89
C LEU A 47 -14.34 34.12 22.90
N ASN A 48 -14.58 32.89 23.35
CA ASN A 48 -14.44 31.70 22.51
C ASN A 48 -15.22 30.50 23.07
N ALA A 49 -15.58 29.55 22.21
CA ALA A 49 -16.16 28.26 22.59
C ALA A 49 -15.63 27.15 21.67
N TYR A 50 -15.23 26.03 22.25
CA TYR A 50 -14.67 24.90 21.50
C TYR A 50 -14.75 23.59 22.31
N PHE A 51 -14.74 22.46 21.61
CA PHE A 51 -14.50 21.15 22.23
C PHE A 51 -13.06 21.04 22.70
N GLY A 52 -12.87 20.62 23.95
CA GLY A 52 -11.58 20.53 24.62
C GLY A 52 -11.58 21.18 26.00
N THR A 53 -10.43 21.13 26.67
CA THR A 53 -10.18 21.79 27.96
C THR A 53 -9.46 23.12 27.73
N ILE A 54 -9.20 23.88 28.80
CA ILE A 54 -8.51 25.16 28.66
C ILE A 54 -7.13 24.99 28.01
N GLY A 55 -6.95 25.65 26.85
CA GLY A 55 -5.68 25.64 26.11
C GLY A 55 -5.49 24.43 25.18
N GLU A 56 -6.34 23.42 25.26
CA GLU A 56 -6.26 22.20 24.46
C GLU A 56 -7.57 21.96 23.71
N LYS A 57 -7.58 22.26 22.41
CA LYS A 57 -8.72 21.98 21.53
C LYS A 57 -8.64 20.55 21.02
N ILE A 58 -9.76 19.85 21.02
CA ILE A 58 -9.85 18.47 20.52
C ILE A 58 -10.73 18.37 19.27
N GLU A 59 -10.44 17.35 18.46
CA GLU A 59 -11.31 16.83 17.41
C GLU A 59 -12.41 15.99 18.02
N ILE A 60 -13.57 16.01 17.39
CA ILE A 60 -14.74 15.27 17.84
C ILE A 60 -15.50 14.71 16.66
N ASP A 61 -16.01 13.50 16.82
CA ASP A 61 -16.87 12.80 15.88
C ASP A 61 -18.32 12.72 16.36
N PRO A 62 -19.27 12.60 15.42
CA PRO A 62 -20.63 12.19 15.76
C PRO A 62 -20.61 10.84 16.50
N GLY A 63 -21.26 10.78 17.66
CA GLY A 63 -21.27 9.59 18.52
C GLY A 63 -20.31 9.63 19.70
N ASP A 64 -19.45 10.65 19.80
CA ASP A 64 -18.59 10.81 20.98
C ASP A 64 -19.42 11.17 22.22
N GLU A 65 -19.05 10.56 23.35
CA GLU A 65 -19.72 10.73 24.64
C GLU A 65 -18.79 11.36 25.67
N ASN A 66 -19.37 12.10 26.61
CA ASN A 66 -18.69 12.76 27.73
C ASN A 66 -17.52 13.65 27.28
N VAL A 67 -17.75 14.43 26.23
CA VAL A 67 -16.73 15.27 25.62
C VAL A 67 -16.67 16.64 26.31
N PRO A 68 -15.49 17.15 26.69
CA PRO A 68 -15.37 18.48 27.27
C PRO A 68 -15.66 19.56 26.21
N PHE A 69 -16.45 20.55 26.59
CA PHE A 69 -16.79 21.72 25.80
C PHE A 69 -16.50 22.97 26.63
N THR A 70 -15.44 23.70 26.30
CA THR A 70 -14.99 24.86 27.08
C THR A 70 -15.48 26.15 26.45
N VAL A 71 -16.06 27.02 27.28
CA VAL A 71 -16.41 28.39 26.92
C VAL A 71 -15.57 29.36 27.72
N ILE A 72 -14.94 30.33 27.04
CA ILE A 72 -14.06 31.33 27.63
C ILE A 72 -14.76 32.69 27.61
N PHE A 73 -14.66 33.40 28.73
CA PHE A 73 -15.18 34.73 28.94
C PHE A 73 -14.11 35.67 29.50
N ALA A 74 -14.34 36.97 29.35
CA ALA A 74 -13.63 38.02 30.07
C ALA A 74 -14.58 38.69 31.07
N ASN A 75 -14.10 38.93 32.28
CA ASN A 75 -14.71 39.89 33.19
C ASN A 75 -14.30 41.30 32.77
N VAL A 76 -15.19 41.98 32.04
CA VAL A 76 -15.00 43.37 31.58
C VAL A 76 -15.71 44.37 32.49
N GLY A 77 -16.26 43.91 33.62
CA GLY A 77 -16.88 44.74 34.64
C GLY A 77 -15.85 45.48 35.50
N THR A 78 -16.36 46.31 36.41
CA THR A 78 -15.53 47.09 37.35
C THR A 78 -15.26 46.39 38.68
N GLN A 79 -15.77 45.17 38.87
CA GLN A 79 -15.69 44.41 40.11
C GLN A 79 -15.39 42.94 39.84
N ASP A 80 -14.81 42.28 40.84
CA ASP A 80 -14.61 40.84 40.84
C ASP A 80 -15.96 40.12 40.86
N ILE A 81 -16.06 39.02 40.14
CA ILE A 81 -17.25 38.18 40.10
C ILE A 81 -17.00 36.81 40.75
N THR A 82 -18.00 36.32 41.46
CA THR A 82 -17.96 35.08 42.24
C THR A 82 -19.21 34.24 42.01
N GLY A 83 -19.17 32.97 42.42
CA GLY A 83 -20.31 32.06 42.30
C GLY A 83 -20.76 31.88 40.84
N ILE A 84 -19.80 31.82 39.92
CA ILE A 84 -20.04 31.74 38.48
C ILE A 84 -20.57 30.35 38.15
N LYS A 85 -21.78 30.30 37.59
CA LYS A 85 -22.46 29.11 37.12
C LYS A 85 -22.89 29.28 35.67
N GLY A 86 -22.71 28.24 34.89
CA GLY A 86 -23.03 28.20 33.47
C GLY A 86 -24.12 27.18 33.17
N GLN A 87 -25.02 27.56 32.28
CA GLN A 87 -25.96 26.64 31.63
C GLN A 87 -25.80 26.78 30.12
N LEU A 88 -25.49 25.66 29.46
CA LEU A 88 -25.28 25.58 28.03
C LEU A 88 -26.54 25.04 27.34
N SER A 89 -26.94 25.71 26.25
CA SER A 89 -28.04 25.33 25.39
C SER A 89 -27.49 25.05 23.99
N LEU A 90 -27.61 23.81 23.55
CA LEU A 90 -27.15 23.34 22.24
C LEU A 90 -28.35 22.83 21.41
N PRO A 91 -28.22 22.75 20.07
CA PRO A 91 -29.26 22.22 19.21
C PRO A 91 -29.55 20.74 19.47
N MET A 92 -30.61 20.23 18.84
CA MET A 92 -30.87 18.78 18.81
C MET A 92 -29.65 18.02 18.31
N GLY A 93 -29.35 16.89 18.95
CA GLY A 93 -28.16 16.08 18.68
C GLY A 93 -27.03 16.25 19.70
N PHE A 94 -27.16 17.19 20.64
CA PHE A 94 -26.22 17.39 21.73
C PHE A 94 -26.96 17.32 23.07
N SER A 95 -26.41 16.58 24.03
CA SER A 95 -27.01 16.48 25.37
C SER A 95 -25.97 16.58 26.46
N ALA A 96 -26.41 16.73 27.69
CA ALA A 96 -25.53 16.64 28.85
C ALA A 96 -24.99 15.21 29.00
N ALA A 97 -23.78 15.09 29.55
CA ALA A 97 -23.11 13.80 29.74
C ALA A 97 -23.82 12.87 30.74
N ASP A 98 -24.63 13.44 31.65
CA ASP A 98 -25.45 12.72 32.63
C ASP A 98 -26.75 12.12 32.04
N GLY A 99 -27.06 12.42 30.77
CA GLY A 99 -28.13 11.77 30.03
C GLY A 99 -29.09 12.72 29.32
N HIS A 100 -30.02 12.15 28.56
CA HIS A 100 -31.02 12.93 27.83
C HIS A 100 -32.03 13.61 28.78
N GLY A 101 -32.27 14.90 28.55
CA GLY A 101 -33.24 15.70 29.32
C GLY A 101 -32.62 16.47 30.50
N SER A 102 -31.37 16.20 30.86
CA SER A 102 -30.61 16.99 31.82
C SER A 102 -30.14 18.32 31.23
N LEU A 103 -29.96 19.31 32.10
CA LEU A 103 -29.34 20.59 31.74
C LEU A 103 -27.84 20.42 31.62
N ILE A 104 -27.24 20.94 30.54
CA ILE A 104 -25.79 21.00 30.40
C ILE A 104 -25.27 22.13 31.30
N ILE A 105 -24.69 21.79 32.45
CA ILE A 105 -24.25 22.76 33.46
C ILE A 105 -22.75 22.63 33.75
N ALA A 106 -22.15 23.74 34.15
CA ALA A 106 -20.78 23.79 34.63
C ALA A 106 -20.62 24.94 35.62
N ASP A 107 -19.80 24.76 36.65
CA ASP A 107 -19.48 25.80 37.62
C ASP A 107 -17.99 26.16 37.49
N SER A 108 -17.66 27.44 37.68
CA SER A 108 -16.26 27.85 37.81
C SER A 108 -15.74 27.54 39.21
N ASN A 109 -14.58 26.90 39.30
CA ASN A 109 -13.92 26.62 40.57
C ASN A 109 -13.21 27.83 41.17
N SER A 110 -13.19 28.97 40.47
CA SER A 110 -12.55 30.20 40.93
C SER A 110 -13.39 31.45 40.63
N ASN A 111 -13.14 32.49 41.43
CA ASN A 111 -13.60 33.85 41.13
C ASN A 111 -12.84 34.39 39.91
N SER A 112 -13.40 35.42 39.28
CA SER A 112 -12.74 36.16 38.19
C SER A 112 -12.55 37.61 38.61
N LEU A 113 -11.30 38.06 38.66
CA LEU A 113 -10.98 39.46 38.97
C LEU A 113 -11.45 40.38 37.83
N ALA A 114 -11.72 41.64 38.14
CA ALA A 114 -12.00 42.63 37.11
C ALA A 114 -10.83 42.72 36.11
N GLY A 115 -11.11 42.54 34.83
CA GLY A 115 -10.12 42.51 33.75
C GLY A 115 -9.56 41.13 33.39
N ASP A 116 -9.83 40.09 34.20
CA ASP A 116 -9.32 38.74 33.97
C ASP A 116 -10.24 37.89 33.08
N ASN A 117 -9.66 36.82 32.52
CA ASN A 117 -10.42 35.79 31.81
C ASN A 117 -10.82 34.66 32.76
N PHE A 118 -11.97 34.07 32.49
CA PHE A 118 -12.42 32.85 33.16
C PHE A 118 -13.05 31.90 32.13
N HIS A 119 -13.23 30.65 32.53
CA HIS A 119 -13.77 29.62 31.65
C HIS A 119 -14.69 28.68 32.41
N MET A 120 -15.56 28.00 31.67
CA MET A 120 -16.38 26.91 32.16
C MET A 120 -16.28 25.76 31.18
N THR A 121 -16.05 24.55 31.68
CA THR A 121 -16.00 23.33 30.88
C THR A 121 -17.24 22.51 31.16
N PHE A 122 -18.05 22.35 30.13
CA PHE A 122 -19.25 21.51 30.12
C PHE A 122 -18.88 20.12 29.59
N TYR A 123 -19.63 19.08 29.95
CA TYR A 123 -19.47 17.75 29.37
C TYR A 123 -20.70 17.39 28.55
N VAL A 124 -20.47 17.06 27.28
CA VAL A 124 -21.51 16.96 26.25
C VAL A 124 -21.41 15.62 25.54
N ASN A 125 -22.55 14.96 25.34
CA ASN A 125 -22.69 13.82 24.45
C ASN A 125 -23.15 14.29 23.06
N ILE A 126 -22.68 13.61 22.02
CA ILE A 126 -22.94 13.94 20.63
C ILE A 126 -23.63 12.76 19.97
N ASP A 127 -24.84 12.95 19.47
CA ASP A 127 -25.58 11.89 18.80
C ASP A 127 -24.87 11.45 17.51
N LYS A 128 -24.93 10.15 17.20
CA LYS A 128 -24.32 9.56 15.98
C LYS A 128 -24.84 10.14 14.66
N ASN A 129 -26.03 10.77 14.68
CA ASN A 129 -26.67 11.35 13.50
C ASN A 129 -26.31 12.83 13.28
N VAL A 130 -25.54 13.44 14.20
CA VAL A 130 -25.03 14.80 14.04
C VAL A 130 -24.14 14.88 12.80
N ARG A 131 -24.32 15.93 12.00
CA ARG A 131 -23.50 16.16 10.80
C ARG A 131 -22.24 16.94 11.16
N ILE A 132 -21.15 16.70 10.44
CA ILE A 132 -19.92 17.49 10.53
C ILE A 132 -20.17 18.85 9.88
N GLN A 133 -20.39 19.88 10.72
CA GLN A 133 -20.67 21.25 10.31
C GLN A 133 -20.55 22.22 11.50
N GLN A 134 -20.85 23.49 11.25
CA GLN A 134 -20.98 24.50 12.29
C GLN A 134 -22.40 24.49 12.89
N TYR A 135 -22.49 24.64 14.21
CA TYR A 135 -23.73 24.70 14.98
C TYR A 135 -23.78 25.97 15.83
N PRO A 136 -24.97 26.56 16.01
CA PRO A 136 -25.17 27.64 16.97
C PRO A 136 -25.24 27.07 18.39
N GLY A 137 -24.81 27.84 19.38
CA GLY A 137 -24.99 27.53 20.80
C GLY A 137 -25.21 28.80 21.60
N THR A 138 -25.86 28.67 22.75
CA THR A 138 -26.07 29.77 23.68
C THR A 138 -25.66 29.33 25.06
N VAL A 139 -24.89 30.18 25.75
CA VAL A 139 -24.53 29.99 27.15
C VAL A 139 -25.17 31.07 28.01
N LYS A 140 -25.81 30.65 29.09
CA LYS A 140 -26.28 31.50 30.18
C LYS A 140 -25.25 31.44 31.30
N VAL A 141 -24.84 32.59 31.81
CA VAL A 141 -23.91 32.72 32.93
C VAL A 141 -24.59 33.45 34.07
N ASP A 142 -24.74 32.78 35.21
CA ASP A 142 -25.20 33.37 36.46
C ASP A 142 -23.99 33.64 37.36
N TYR A 143 -23.88 34.85 37.92
CA TYR A 143 -22.75 35.26 38.76
C TYR A 143 -23.19 36.30 39.78
N SER A 144 -22.40 36.47 40.85
CA SER A 144 -22.54 37.56 41.81
C SER A 144 -21.33 38.48 41.73
N ARG A 145 -21.47 39.76 42.09
CA ARG A 145 -20.32 40.64 42.26
C ARG A 145 -19.84 40.60 43.71
N LEU A 146 -18.53 40.68 43.90
CA LEU A 146 -17.93 40.61 45.24
C LEU A 146 -18.43 41.78 46.10
N ARG A 147 -18.98 41.47 47.29
CA ARG A 147 -19.57 42.45 48.24
C ARG A 147 -20.86 43.14 47.77
N GLU A 148 -21.47 42.69 46.68
CA GLU A 148 -22.84 43.07 46.31
C GLU A 148 -23.83 41.92 46.58
N SER A 149 -25.09 42.26 46.85
CA SER A 149 -26.17 41.27 46.93
C SER A 149 -26.87 41.11 45.59
N GLY A 150 -27.19 39.88 45.22
CA GLY A 150 -27.98 39.55 44.03
C GLY A 150 -27.23 38.71 42.99
N VAL A 151 -27.98 37.89 42.27
CA VAL A 151 -27.48 37.12 41.13
C VAL A 151 -27.73 37.92 39.86
N ARG A 152 -26.69 38.05 39.04
CA ARG A 152 -26.73 38.64 37.71
C ARG A 152 -26.68 37.53 36.68
N THR A 153 -27.36 37.75 35.56
CA THR A 153 -27.40 36.81 34.44
C THR A 153 -26.91 37.49 33.18
N SER A 154 -26.03 36.81 32.44
CA SER A 154 -25.59 37.20 31.10
C SER A 154 -25.87 36.06 30.11
N PHE A 155 -26.16 36.41 28.87
CA PHE A 155 -26.35 35.47 27.77
C PHE A 155 -25.34 35.75 26.67
N SER A 156 -24.81 34.70 26.07
CA SER A 156 -23.92 34.84 24.92
C SER A 156 -24.23 33.77 23.88
N ASP A 157 -24.48 34.23 22.66
CA ASP A 157 -24.64 33.37 21.48
C ASP A 157 -23.28 33.20 20.81
N PHE A 158 -22.99 31.99 20.35
CA PHE A 158 -21.77 31.67 19.62
C PHE A 158 -22.01 30.56 18.61
N ASN A 159 -21.02 30.30 17.77
CA ASN A 159 -21.01 29.16 16.88
C ASN A 159 -19.82 28.26 17.19
N PHE A 160 -20.03 26.95 17.15
CA PHE A 160 -18.99 25.95 17.34
C PHE A 160 -19.03 24.92 16.21
N LYS A 161 -18.00 24.11 16.05
CA LYS A 161 -17.89 23.15 14.94
C LYS A 161 -17.80 21.72 15.48
N VAL A 162 -18.58 20.84 14.87
CA VAL A 162 -18.29 19.40 14.86
C VAL A 162 -17.35 19.18 13.69
N THR A 163 -16.12 18.77 13.98
CA THR A 163 -15.04 18.78 12.99
C THR A 163 -14.83 17.45 12.31
N GLY A 164 -15.22 16.36 12.95
CA GLY A 164 -14.70 15.03 12.67
C GLY A 164 -13.31 14.82 13.27
N ASN A 165 -12.81 13.60 13.16
CA ASN A 165 -11.47 13.21 13.56
C ASN A 165 -10.51 13.07 12.38
N SER A 166 -9.29 13.57 12.55
CA SER A 166 -8.17 13.37 11.64
C SER A 166 -7.41 12.10 12.06
N ILE A 167 -7.50 11.02 11.27
CA ILE A 167 -6.85 9.74 11.59
C ILE A 167 -5.95 9.36 10.42
N LEU A 168 -4.65 9.57 10.59
CA LEU A 168 -3.63 9.21 9.62
C LEU A 168 -3.22 7.74 9.81
N ASN A 169 -3.02 7.03 8.69
CA ASN A 169 -2.40 5.71 8.66
C ASN A 169 -1.47 5.59 7.44
N VAL A 170 -0.33 4.93 7.61
CA VAL A 170 0.73 4.83 6.60
C VAL A 170 1.14 3.37 6.39
N LYS A 171 1.36 2.96 5.14
CA LYS A 171 1.90 1.62 4.82
C LYS A 171 2.60 1.60 3.47
N ALA A 172 3.53 0.66 3.27
CA ALA A 172 4.03 0.31 1.94
C ALA A 172 2.97 -0.50 1.18
N LEU A 173 2.81 -0.26 -0.13
CA LEU A 173 1.96 -1.11 -0.97
C LEU A 173 2.62 -2.46 -1.26
N ASP A 174 3.93 -2.44 -1.52
CA ASP A 174 4.78 -3.61 -1.59
C ASP A 174 5.87 -3.48 -0.52
N PRO A 175 5.82 -4.32 0.54
CA PRO A 175 6.77 -4.27 1.64
C PRO A 175 8.07 -5.01 1.33
N PHE A 176 8.31 -5.48 0.10
CA PHE A 176 9.52 -6.21 -0.26
C PHE A 176 10.52 -5.35 -1.03
N LEU A 177 11.79 -5.40 -0.62
CA LEU A 177 12.92 -4.80 -1.32
C LEU A 177 13.88 -5.90 -1.78
N ILE A 178 14.69 -5.61 -2.79
CA ILE A 178 15.75 -6.49 -3.27
C ILE A 178 17.09 -5.80 -2.98
N SER A 179 17.97 -6.49 -2.27
CA SER A 179 19.34 -6.01 -2.02
C SER A 179 20.16 -5.89 -3.33
N LEU A 180 21.27 -5.14 -3.32
CA LEU A 180 22.11 -4.83 -4.49
C LEU A 180 21.41 -4.06 -5.62
N LYS A 181 20.15 -3.67 -5.44
CA LYS A 181 19.37 -2.92 -6.44
C LYS A 181 18.72 -1.68 -5.83
N SER A 182 18.42 -0.72 -6.71
CA SER A 182 17.52 0.38 -6.40
C SER A 182 16.08 -0.10 -6.54
N ASN A 183 15.29 0.11 -5.50
CA ASN A 183 13.90 -0.30 -5.41
C ASN A 183 13.01 0.93 -5.52
N ASN A 184 12.01 0.89 -6.41
CA ASN A 184 11.00 1.93 -6.50
C ASN A 184 9.84 1.54 -5.59
N VAL A 185 9.71 2.23 -4.46
CA VAL A 185 8.67 1.94 -3.46
C VAL A 185 7.51 2.92 -3.57
N VAL A 186 6.32 2.43 -3.30
CA VAL A 186 5.10 3.24 -3.18
C VAL A 186 4.58 3.14 -1.76
N ILE A 187 4.46 4.28 -1.09
CA ILE A 187 3.94 4.39 0.27
C ILE A 187 2.56 5.04 0.19
N GLU A 188 1.55 4.36 0.74
CA GLU A 188 0.20 4.86 0.87
C GLU A 188 0.05 5.62 2.20
N LEU A 189 -0.48 6.84 2.10
CA LEU A 189 -0.99 7.61 3.23
C LEU A 189 -2.50 7.67 3.13
N SER A 190 -3.15 7.14 4.14
CA SER A 190 -4.61 7.04 4.23
C SER A 190 -5.12 7.91 5.37
N ASN A 191 -6.17 8.67 5.09
CA ASN A 191 -6.95 9.33 6.12
C ASN A 191 -8.18 8.46 6.43
N ASN A 192 -8.09 7.68 7.50
CA ASN A 192 -9.18 6.84 7.98
C ASN A 192 -10.20 7.62 8.82
N GLY A 193 -9.96 8.92 9.02
CA GLY A 193 -10.81 9.82 9.75
C GLY A 193 -12.03 10.30 8.96
N THR A 194 -12.80 11.15 9.61
CA THR A 194 -13.97 11.85 9.06
C THR A 194 -13.69 13.33 8.79
N ALA A 195 -12.59 13.86 9.33
CA ALA A 195 -12.05 15.19 9.05
C ALA A 195 -10.90 15.14 8.04
N PRO A 196 -10.69 16.18 7.22
CA PRO A 196 -9.57 16.24 6.29
C PRO A 196 -8.22 16.46 7.01
N LEU A 197 -7.16 15.83 6.50
CA LEU A 197 -5.78 16.20 6.85
C LEU A 197 -5.34 17.32 5.92
N SER A 198 -4.93 18.46 6.46
CA SER A 198 -4.58 19.65 5.65
C SER A 198 -3.07 19.91 5.66
N THR A 199 -2.52 20.27 4.49
CA THR A 199 -1.09 20.59 4.30
C THR A 199 -0.17 19.51 4.88
N VAL A 200 -0.41 18.26 4.46
CA VAL A 200 0.39 17.10 4.87
C VAL A 200 1.76 17.21 4.22
N SER A 201 2.79 17.35 5.05
CA SER A 201 4.19 17.31 4.66
C SER A 201 4.91 16.18 5.39
N ILE A 202 5.80 15.50 4.69
CA ILE A 202 6.47 14.30 5.19
C ILE A 202 7.97 14.47 5.00
N VAL A 203 8.73 14.13 6.03
CA VAL A 203 10.18 14.00 5.95
C VAL A 203 10.56 12.60 6.37
N ALA A 204 11.24 11.86 5.49
CA ALA A 204 11.90 10.62 5.85
C ALA A 204 13.28 10.96 6.42
N THR A 205 13.58 10.45 7.61
CA THR A 205 14.94 10.56 8.14
C THR A 205 15.77 9.47 7.48
N ASN A 206 16.72 9.88 6.63
CA ASN A 206 17.64 8.95 5.99
C ASN A 206 18.42 8.21 7.09
N THR A 207 18.36 6.88 7.14
CA THR A 207 19.02 6.06 8.16
C THR A 207 20.54 5.95 7.94
N GLY A 208 21.17 7.01 7.41
CA GLY A 208 22.59 7.06 7.07
C GLY A 208 23.33 8.20 7.77
N THR A 209 24.29 7.83 8.62
CA THR A 209 25.44 8.65 9.10
C THR A 209 25.24 9.65 10.25
N GLU A 210 24.53 9.29 11.31
CA GLU A 210 24.91 9.82 12.64
C GLU A 210 25.66 8.75 13.44
N LEU A 211 26.94 9.02 13.69
CA LEU A 211 27.80 8.33 14.64
C LEU A 211 27.20 8.43 16.05
N THR A 212 26.18 7.61 16.32
CA THR A 212 25.79 7.28 17.68
C THR A 212 26.41 5.92 18.01
N THR A 213 27.22 5.93 19.05
CA THR A 213 28.03 4.82 19.52
C THR A 213 27.14 3.75 20.15
N THR A 214 26.44 2.97 19.32
CA THR A 214 25.97 1.58 19.53
C THR A 214 25.02 1.22 18.37
N SER A 215 25.51 0.48 17.37
CA SER A 215 24.71 -0.24 16.34
C SER A 215 24.30 0.52 15.06
N THR A 216 25.16 1.33 14.45
CA THR A 216 24.90 1.93 13.12
C THR A 216 25.28 1.00 11.96
N ARG A 217 24.44 0.00 11.68
CA ARG A 217 24.39 -0.65 10.35
C ARG A 217 23.19 -0.08 9.60
N SER A 218 23.41 0.79 8.63
CA SER A 218 22.45 1.03 7.54
C SER A 218 23.10 1.89 6.46
N GLY A 219 23.69 1.25 5.45
CA GLY A 219 24.14 1.88 4.20
C GLY A 219 23.02 2.07 3.18
N VAL A 220 21.75 2.08 3.64
CA VAL A 220 20.59 2.31 2.80
C VAL A 220 20.57 3.77 2.36
N VAL A 221 20.29 4.00 1.08
CA VAL A 221 20.17 5.35 0.53
C VAL A 221 18.73 5.55 0.05
N ILE A 222 18.03 6.49 0.68
CA ILE A 222 16.71 6.96 0.24
C ILE A 222 16.93 8.27 -0.53
N LEU A 223 16.55 8.30 -1.81
CA LEU A 223 16.81 9.44 -2.69
C LEU A 223 15.83 10.58 -2.43
N GLU A 224 14.53 10.28 -2.39
CA GLU A 224 13.47 11.22 -2.03
C GLU A 224 13.22 11.15 -0.52
N SER A 225 13.43 12.26 0.19
CA SER A 225 13.29 12.30 1.65
C SER A 225 12.32 13.37 2.15
N ASN A 226 11.70 14.14 1.26
CA ASN A 226 10.73 15.17 1.58
C ASN A 226 9.61 15.19 0.55
N TRP A 227 8.36 15.17 1.02
CA TRP A 227 7.17 15.24 0.18
C TRP A 227 6.17 16.26 0.72
N ASP A 228 5.67 17.11 -0.18
CA ASP A 228 4.46 17.88 0.05
C ASP A 228 3.28 17.13 -0.59
N VAL A 229 2.42 16.57 0.26
CA VAL A 229 1.27 15.76 -0.16
C VAL A 229 0.00 16.62 -0.29
N GLY A 230 0.02 17.84 0.25
CA GLY A 230 -1.15 18.71 0.27
C GLY A 230 -2.26 18.14 1.15
N ASN A 231 -3.51 18.17 0.68
CA ASN A 231 -4.67 17.78 1.49
C ASN A 231 -5.11 16.33 1.20
N ILE A 232 -5.41 15.60 2.27
CA ILE A 232 -5.98 14.25 2.20
C ILE A 232 -7.42 14.30 2.74
N ALA A 233 -8.39 14.10 1.85
CA ALA A 233 -9.80 14.14 2.21
C ALA A 233 -10.15 12.97 3.17
N PRO A 234 -11.26 13.08 3.92
CA PRO A 234 -11.75 11.98 4.74
C PRO A 234 -11.92 10.69 3.93
N LYS A 235 -11.59 9.55 4.53
CA LYS A 235 -11.72 8.22 3.92
C LYS A 235 -11.03 8.08 2.55
N SER A 236 -9.91 8.79 2.35
CA SER A 236 -9.17 8.78 1.09
C SER A 236 -7.68 8.59 1.30
N SER A 237 -6.99 8.22 0.23
CA SER A 237 -5.55 7.99 0.24
C SER A 237 -4.79 8.92 -0.72
N ARG A 238 -3.51 9.08 -0.44
CA ARG A 238 -2.47 9.61 -1.34
C ARG A 238 -1.30 8.65 -1.38
N TYR A 239 -0.53 8.73 -2.45
CA TYR A 239 0.60 7.86 -2.67
C TYR A 239 1.83 8.72 -2.88
N LEU A 240 2.93 8.33 -2.23
CA LEU A 240 4.24 8.89 -2.51
C LEU A 240 5.15 7.78 -3.03
N THR A 241 6.14 8.20 -3.80
CA THR A 241 7.13 7.31 -4.39
C THR A 241 8.51 7.68 -3.86
N ALA A 242 9.33 6.66 -3.60
CA ALA A 242 10.73 6.83 -3.23
C ALA A 242 11.58 5.78 -3.94
N THR A 243 12.83 6.12 -4.21
CA THR A 243 13.86 5.21 -4.68
C THR A 243 14.75 4.87 -3.49
N VAL A 244 14.86 3.57 -3.20
CA VAL A 244 15.63 3.06 -2.06
C VAL A 244 16.68 2.09 -2.57
N TYR A 245 17.96 2.47 -2.46
CA TYR A 245 19.06 1.55 -2.70
C TYR A 245 19.40 0.77 -1.43
N VAL A 246 19.47 -0.55 -1.56
CA VAL A 246 19.72 -1.45 -0.43
C VAL A 246 21.05 -2.20 -0.65
N PRO A 247 22.05 -2.06 0.23
CA PRO A 247 23.31 -2.78 0.11
C PRO A 247 23.17 -4.29 0.42
N ALA A 248 24.11 -5.10 -0.07
CA ALA A 248 24.09 -6.56 0.05
C ALA A 248 24.01 -7.07 1.49
N ASN A 249 24.63 -6.36 2.45
CA ASN A 249 24.79 -6.81 3.82
C ASN A 249 23.50 -6.73 4.66
N LEU A 250 22.39 -6.26 4.10
CA LEU A 250 21.10 -6.13 4.77
C LEU A 250 20.08 -7.15 4.25
N LYS A 251 20.53 -8.15 3.49
CA LYS A 251 19.72 -9.30 3.08
C LYS A 251 19.10 -9.99 4.30
N ASP A 252 17.84 -10.39 4.19
CA ASP A 252 17.03 -11.04 5.25
C ASP A 252 16.76 -10.16 6.48
N GLU A 253 17.09 -8.87 6.42
CA GLU A 253 16.78 -7.91 7.48
C GLU A 253 15.46 -7.16 7.20
N THR A 254 14.92 -6.55 8.25
CA THR A 254 13.79 -5.61 8.15
C THR A 254 14.32 -4.18 8.20
N LEU A 255 14.11 -3.42 7.13
CA LEU A 255 14.37 -1.99 7.11
C LEU A 255 13.16 -1.25 7.70
N ARG A 256 13.42 -0.44 8.73
CA ARG A 256 12.42 0.42 9.37
C ARG A 256 12.68 1.87 8.96
N VAL A 257 11.76 2.48 8.21
CA VAL A 257 11.88 3.86 7.75
C VAL A 257 10.97 4.77 8.58
N PRO A 258 11.52 5.56 9.51
CA PRO A 258 10.74 6.53 10.27
C PRO A 258 10.38 7.74 9.38
N LEU A 259 9.10 8.08 9.35
CA LEU A 259 8.52 9.21 8.65
C LEU A 259 8.01 10.22 9.67
N THR A 260 8.58 11.42 9.65
CA THR A 260 8.04 12.56 10.39
C THR A 260 6.99 13.24 9.53
N ILE A 261 5.74 13.21 9.98
CA ILE A 261 4.58 13.71 9.23
C ILE A 261 3.98 14.88 9.98
N LYS A 262 3.84 16.01 9.30
CA LYS A 262 3.21 17.23 9.82
C LYS A 262 1.95 17.54 9.04
N TYR A 263 0.86 17.84 9.74
CA TYR A 263 -0.41 18.21 9.13
C TYR A 263 -1.24 19.08 10.08
N TYR A 264 -2.17 19.86 9.53
CA TYR A 264 -3.16 20.58 10.31
C TYR A 264 -4.45 19.76 10.44
N THR A 265 -4.98 19.70 11.67
CA THR A 265 -6.29 19.13 11.98
C THR A 265 -7.42 20.03 11.51
N ALA A 266 -8.67 19.56 11.59
CA ALA A 266 -9.83 20.39 11.25
C ALA A 266 -10.04 21.59 12.20
N GLN A 267 -9.40 21.59 13.38
CA GLN A 267 -9.35 22.69 14.35
C GLN A 267 -8.30 23.74 13.97
N GLY A 268 -7.45 23.44 12.98
CA GLY A 268 -6.30 24.25 12.62
C GLY A 268 -5.09 24.05 13.55
N ALA A 269 -5.08 22.99 14.37
CA ALA A 269 -3.91 22.67 15.20
C ALA A 269 -2.88 21.89 14.36
N LEU A 270 -1.62 22.29 14.42
CA LEU A 270 -0.52 21.55 13.80
C LEU A 270 -0.22 20.29 14.62
N LYS A 271 -0.41 19.12 14.03
CA LYS A 271 0.06 17.84 14.57
C LYS A 271 1.37 17.45 13.88
N THR A 272 2.30 16.92 14.68
CA THR A 272 3.51 16.25 14.20
C THR A 272 3.49 14.83 14.75
N VAL A 273 3.52 13.84 13.87
CA VAL A 273 3.51 12.42 14.23
C VAL A 273 4.71 11.72 13.60
N SER A 274 5.17 10.65 14.23
CA SER A 274 6.24 9.80 13.72
C SER A 274 5.66 8.43 13.43
N GLU A 275 5.48 8.11 12.16
CA GLU A 275 5.03 6.79 11.70
C GLU A 275 6.22 6.01 11.14
N THR A 276 6.17 4.68 11.16
CA THR A 276 7.25 3.85 10.60
C THR A 276 6.71 2.98 9.47
N VAL A 277 7.42 2.95 8.35
CA VAL A 277 7.16 2.01 7.26
C VAL A 277 8.22 0.92 7.29
N ASP A 278 7.77 -0.31 7.45
CA ASP A 278 8.63 -1.49 7.51
C ASP A 278 8.72 -2.16 6.13
N PHE A 279 9.93 -2.54 5.73
CA PHE A 279 10.23 -3.31 4.53
C PHE A 279 11.05 -4.55 4.87
N TYR A 280 10.76 -5.68 4.24
CA TYR A 280 11.59 -6.88 4.29
C TYR A 280 12.54 -6.91 3.08
N ILE A 281 13.83 -7.10 3.34
CA ILE A 281 14.85 -7.12 2.29
C ILE A 281 15.10 -8.56 1.85
N LYS A 282 14.65 -8.88 0.64
CA LYS A 282 15.03 -10.09 -0.07
C LYS A 282 16.42 -9.94 -0.65
N GLY A 283 17.13 -11.05 -0.75
CA GLY A 283 18.34 -11.08 -1.53
C GLY A 283 18.07 -11.04 -3.03
N LEU A 284 19.08 -10.63 -3.78
CA LEU A 284 19.07 -10.67 -5.23
C LEU A 284 19.43 -12.09 -5.67
N ILE A 285 18.56 -12.69 -6.49
CA ILE A 285 18.88 -13.87 -7.30
C ILE A 285 19.05 -13.38 -8.73
N ASP A 286 20.22 -13.58 -9.32
CA ASP A 286 20.54 -13.15 -10.68
C ASP A 286 21.10 -14.33 -11.48
N LEU A 287 20.20 -15.11 -12.08
CA LEU A 287 20.56 -16.32 -12.81
C LEU A 287 20.86 -16.02 -14.28
N SER A 288 21.91 -16.63 -14.80
CA SER A 288 22.19 -16.67 -16.24
C SER A 288 22.49 -18.10 -16.71
N ILE A 289 22.19 -18.38 -17.99
CA ILE A 289 22.47 -19.68 -18.64
C ILE A 289 23.53 -19.46 -19.72
N TYR A 290 24.58 -20.29 -19.75
CA TYR A 290 25.63 -20.23 -20.76
C TYR A 290 26.12 -21.63 -21.17
N ASP A 291 26.96 -21.67 -22.21
CA ASP A 291 27.56 -22.87 -22.79
C ASP A 291 26.55 -23.97 -23.19
N VAL A 292 25.39 -23.54 -23.71
CA VAL A 292 24.35 -24.45 -24.18
C VAL A 292 24.81 -25.21 -25.41
N GLY A 293 24.80 -26.53 -25.37
CA GLY A 293 25.25 -27.40 -26.46
C GLY A 293 24.70 -28.81 -26.38
N VAL A 294 25.19 -29.68 -27.28
CA VAL A 294 24.82 -31.10 -27.32
C VAL A 294 26.07 -31.96 -27.18
N ILE A 295 26.06 -32.87 -26.22
CA ILE A 295 27.09 -33.89 -26.03
C ILE A 295 26.49 -35.29 -26.17
N GLU A 296 27.34 -36.27 -26.42
CA GLU A 296 26.94 -37.68 -26.45
C GLU A 296 27.53 -38.41 -25.24
N LEU A 297 26.67 -38.99 -24.41
CA LEU A 297 27.03 -39.77 -23.23
C LEU A 297 26.39 -41.14 -23.33
N SER A 298 27.22 -42.20 -23.36
CA SER A 298 26.76 -43.60 -23.44
C SER A 298 25.80 -43.87 -24.61
N GLY A 299 26.04 -43.26 -25.77
CA GLY A 299 25.22 -43.42 -26.98
C GLY A 299 23.91 -42.63 -26.99
N LYS A 300 23.68 -41.75 -25.99
CA LYS A 300 22.55 -40.82 -25.94
C LYS A 300 23.04 -39.39 -26.07
N GLN A 301 22.41 -38.62 -26.95
CA GLN A 301 22.66 -37.18 -27.04
C GLN A 301 21.90 -36.45 -25.95
N MET A 302 22.57 -35.52 -25.28
CA MET A 302 22.07 -34.74 -24.15
C MET A 302 22.26 -33.26 -24.46
N VAL A 303 21.25 -32.43 -24.17
CA VAL A 303 21.43 -30.97 -24.10
C VAL A 303 22.11 -30.65 -22.78
N VAL A 304 23.22 -29.94 -22.85
CA VAL A 304 23.99 -29.49 -21.68
C VAL A 304 24.14 -27.98 -21.67
N GLY A 305 24.43 -27.44 -20.50
CA GLY A 305 24.79 -26.06 -20.28
C GLY A 305 25.01 -25.83 -18.79
N GLU A 306 25.36 -24.61 -18.43
CA GLU A 306 25.61 -24.20 -17.06
C GLU A 306 24.69 -23.06 -16.66
N ILE A 307 24.32 -23.04 -15.38
CA ILE A 307 23.53 -21.96 -14.76
C ILE A 307 24.39 -21.38 -13.65
N ILE A 308 24.62 -20.07 -13.66
CA ILE A 308 25.33 -19.36 -12.59
C ILE A 308 24.40 -18.33 -11.96
N ASN A 309 24.56 -18.14 -10.65
CA ASN A 309 23.88 -17.12 -9.87
C ASN A 309 24.88 -16.04 -9.45
N GLU A 310 24.78 -14.85 -10.05
CA GLU A 310 25.63 -13.68 -9.76
C GLU A 310 25.01 -12.77 -8.68
N GLY A 311 23.95 -13.24 -8.02
CA GLY A 311 23.27 -12.55 -6.93
C GLY A 311 23.95 -12.74 -5.57
N ASN A 312 23.21 -12.44 -4.50
CA ASN A 312 23.62 -12.68 -3.11
C ASN A 312 22.64 -13.59 -2.34
N GLU A 313 21.75 -14.27 -3.06
CA GLU A 313 20.76 -15.21 -2.53
C GLU A 313 20.72 -16.50 -3.32
N ASN A 314 20.56 -17.63 -2.63
CA ASN A 314 20.44 -18.92 -3.30
C ASN A 314 19.08 -19.03 -4.00
N ALA A 315 19.07 -19.60 -5.21
CA ALA A 315 17.84 -19.96 -5.90
C ALA A 315 17.41 -21.36 -5.45
N LEU A 316 16.27 -21.51 -4.78
CA LEU A 316 15.86 -22.76 -4.15
C LEU A 316 14.99 -23.61 -5.09
N PHE A 317 15.06 -24.93 -5.00
CA PHE A 317 14.20 -25.86 -5.76
C PHE A 317 14.17 -25.58 -7.28
N GLY A 318 15.34 -25.49 -7.88
CA GLY A 318 15.57 -25.26 -9.31
C GLY A 318 15.17 -26.44 -10.18
N PHE A 319 14.53 -26.12 -11.31
CA PHE A 319 14.21 -27.05 -12.39
C PHE A 319 14.55 -26.40 -13.72
N VAL A 320 15.17 -27.16 -14.62
CA VAL A 320 15.43 -26.73 -16.00
C VAL A 320 14.49 -27.48 -16.93
N THR A 321 13.70 -26.75 -17.71
CA THR A 321 12.78 -27.31 -18.70
C THR A 321 13.27 -26.99 -20.09
N LEU A 322 13.46 -28.02 -20.91
CA LEU A 322 13.78 -27.96 -22.33
C LEU A 322 12.48 -28.01 -23.13
N GLU A 323 12.21 -26.96 -23.90
CA GLU A 323 11.05 -26.85 -24.77
C GLU A 323 11.51 -26.69 -26.23
N PRO A 324 10.90 -27.41 -27.19
CA PRO A 324 11.15 -27.16 -28.61
C PRO A 324 10.61 -25.79 -29.04
N LEU A 325 11.28 -25.15 -30.00
CA LEU A 325 10.75 -24.00 -30.72
C LEU A 325 10.63 -24.29 -32.22
N GLY A 326 9.63 -23.67 -32.87
CA GLY A 326 9.39 -23.84 -34.30
C GLY A 326 9.04 -25.28 -34.68
N ASP A 327 9.65 -25.79 -35.75
CA ASP A 327 9.38 -27.12 -36.30
C ASP A 327 10.21 -28.25 -35.64
N SER A 328 10.85 -27.97 -34.49
CA SER A 328 11.59 -28.96 -33.72
C SER A 328 10.62 -29.99 -33.13
N ASN A 329 10.90 -31.28 -33.33
CA ASN A 329 10.15 -32.37 -32.70
C ASN A 329 10.84 -32.91 -31.45
N ILE A 330 11.72 -32.13 -30.82
CA ILE A 330 12.28 -32.46 -29.50
C ILE A 330 11.14 -32.43 -28.49
N LYS A 331 11.02 -33.49 -27.69
CA LYS A 331 9.99 -33.60 -26.66
C LYS A 331 10.33 -32.71 -25.47
N ASN A 332 9.31 -32.09 -24.88
CA ASN A 332 9.47 -31.32 -23.65
C ASN A 332 9.98 -32.21 -22.50
N GLN A 333 11.02 -31.75 -21.82
CA GLN A 333 11.59 -32.45 -20.67
C GLN A 333 12.01 -31.49 -19.56
N THR A 334 11.90 -31.95 -18.32
CA THR A 334 12.32 -31.20 -17.13
C THR A 334 13.31 -32.01 -16.31
N GLN A 335 14.37 -31.34 -15.87
CA GLN A 335 15.36 -31.87 -14.92
C GLN A 335 15.33 -31.05 -13.63
N PHE A 336 15.41 -31.72 -12.49
CA PHE A 336 15.62 -31.08 -11.19
C PHE A 336 17.12 -30.81 -10.99
N ILE A 337 17.48 -29.60 -10.56
CA ILE A 337 18.87 -29.17 -10.36
C ILE A 337 19.15 -28.71 -8.92
N ASP A 338 18.24 -29.00 -7.99
CA ASP A 338 18.30 -28.59 -6.58
C ASP A 338 18.45 -27.06 -6.39
N GLU A 339 19.24 -26.58 -5.44
CA GLU A 339 19.47 -25.14 -5.26
C GLU A 339 20.64 -24.64 -6.11
N VAL A 340 20.53 -23.42 -6.65
CA VAL A 340 21.63 -22.71 -7.32
C VAL A 340 22.29 -21.76 -6.33
N GLU A 341 23.40 -22.21 -5.75
CA GLU A 341 24.24 -21.41 -4.86
C GLU A 341 24.86 -20.19 -5.59
N ILE A 342 25.11 -19.14 -4.82
CA ILE A 342 25.82 -17.94 -5.32
C ILE A 342 27.24 -18.27 -5.78
N ASP A 343 27.69 -17.61 -6.86
CA ASP A 343 29.04 -17.74 -7.44
C ASP A 343 29.46 -19.17 -7.84
N SER A 344 28.50 -20.11 -7.89
CA SER A 344 28.74 -21.53 -8.17
C SER A 344 27.93 -21.98 -9.39
N PRO A 345 28.59 -22.27 -10.53
CA PRO A 345 27.93 -22.84 -11.70
C PRO A 345 27.34 -24.23 -11.42
N ILE A 346 26.10 -24.44 -11.86
CA ILE A 346 25.41 -25.73 -11.82
C ILE A 346 25.19 -26.23 -13.25
N PRO A 347 25.79 -27.38 -13.61
CA PRO A 347 25.55 -27.98 -14.91
C PRO A 347 24.19 -28.67 -14.96
N PHE A 348 23.50 -28.59 -16.10
CA PHE A 348 22.34 -29.42 -16.41
C PHE A 348 22.65 -30.35 -17.59
N ASN A 349 21.95 -31.48 -17.65
CA ASN A 349 22.07 -32.47 -18.72
C ASN A 349 20.71 -33.14 -19.01
N ILE A 350 20.02 -32.65 -20.02
CA ILE A 350 18.68 -33.13 -20.39
C ILE A 350 18.79 -34.10 -21.57
N PRO A 351 18.38 -35.36 -21.44
CA PRO A 351 18.44 -36.32 -22.56
C PRO A 351 17.54 -35.89 -23.71
N LEU A 352 18.03 -35.95 -24.94
CA LEU A 352 17.19 -35.66 -26.11
C LEU A 352 16.21 -36.82 -26.36
N GLU A 353 14.92 -36.55 -26.19
CA GLU A 353 13.82 -37.36 -26.69
C GLU A 353 13.09 -36.63 -27.81
N PHE A 354 12.47 -37.39 -28.72
CA PHE A 354 11.76 -36.84 -29.86
C PHE A 354 10.32 -37.36 -29.89
N ASP A 355 9.40 -36.50 -30.32
CA ASP A 355 8.05 -36.91 -30.68
C ASP A 355 8.09 -37.49 -32.10
N GLY A 356 7.98 -38.82 -32.18
CA GLY A 356 8.07 -39.58 -33.43
C GLY A 356 9.51 -39.94 -33.81
N GLN A 357 9.83 -39.84 -35.10
CA GLN A 357 11.17 -40.17 -35.62
C GLN A 357 12.16 -39.04 -35.29
N PRO A 358 13.39 -39.35 -34.83
CA PRO A 358 14.40 -38.32 -34.55
C PRO A 358 14.66 -37.45 -35.77
N ARG A 359 14.64 -36.12 -35.58
CA ARG A 359 15.10 -35.15 -36.56
C ARG A 359 16.50 -34.70 -36.16
N TYR A 360 17.39 -34.66 -37.14
CA TYR A 360 18.80 -34.28 -36.97
C TYR A 360 19.07 -32.93 -37.65
N GLY A 361 20.16 -32.27 -37.24
CA GLY A 361 20.54 -30.94 -37.72
C GLY A 361 20.31 -29.86 -36.67
N GLU A 362 20.02 -28.63 -37.11
CA GLU A 362 19.81 -27.49 -36.23
C GLU A 362 18.39 -27.48 -35.65
N HIS A 363 18.31 -27.25 -34.33
CA HIS A 363 17.06 -27.11 -33.60
C HIS A 363 17.11 -25.86 -32.74
N ASN A 364 16.05 -25.06 -32.79
CA ASN A 364 15.85 -23.98 -31.83
C ASN A 364 15.12 -24.53 -30.61
N ILE A 365 15.63 -24.16 -29.43
CA ILE A 365 15.10 -24.60 -28.15
C ILE A 365 14.93 -23.41 -27.21
N LYS A 366 14.04 -23.58 -26.24
CA LYS A 366 13.88 -22.69 -25.11
C LYS A 366 14.18 -23.46 -23.82
N LEU A 367 15.08 -22.93 -23.02
CA LEU A 367 15.35 -23.38 -21.66
C LEU A 367 14.59 -22.47 -20.70
N THR A 368 13.78 -23.06 -19.84
CA THR A 368 13.07 -22.36 -18.77
C THR A 368 13.57 -22.88 -17.43
N VAL A 369 14.29 -22.05 -16.67
CA VAL A 369 14.70 -22.34 -15.30
C VAL A 369 13.63 -21.82 -14.35
N ARG A 370 12.95 -22.72 -13.65
CA ARG A 370 12.00 -22.40 -12.58
C ARG A 370 12.68 -22.60 -11.24
N TYR A 371 12.64 -21.62 -10.36
CA TYR A 371 13.18 -21.69 -9.01
C TYR A 371 12.29 -20.93 -8.02
N LYS A 372 12.60 -21.02 -6.73
CA LYS A 372 11.94 -20.29 -5.65
C LYS A 372 12.90 -19.34 -4.96
N ASP A 373 12.41 -18.17 -4.58
CA ASP A 373 13.17 -17.23 -3.74
C ASP A 373 13.09 -17.59 -2.25
N SER A 374 13.66 -16.74 -1.39
CA SER A 374 13.70 -16.95 0.07
C SER A 374 12.31 -16.98 0.73
N ILE A 375 11.31 -16.33 0.13
CA ILE A 375 9.90 -16.36 0.59
C ILE A 375 9.05 -17.42 -0.11
N ARG A 376 9.68 -18.28 -0.91
CA ARG A 376 9.09 -19.40 -1.65
C ARG A 376 8.23 -19.00 -2.85
N ASP A 377 8.35 -17.76 -3.34
CA ASP A 377 7.71 -17.33 -4.58
C ASP A 377 8.43 -17.94 -5.78
N GLU A 378 7.65 -18.41 -6.77
CA GLU A 378 8.20 -19.01 -7.98
C GLU A 378 8.63 -17.95 -9.00
N VAL A 379 9.85 -18.10 -9.51
CA VAL A 379 10.46 -17.23 -10.51
C VAL A 379 10.92 -18.06 -11.70
N PHE A 380 10.84 -17.47 -12.89
CA PHE A 380 11.17 -18.12 -14.16
C PHE A 380 12.21 -17.30 -14.91
N LEU A 381 13.34 -17.92 -15.26
CA LEU A 381 14.30 -17.42 -16.24
C LEU A 381 14.12 -18.18 -17.55
N THR A 382 14.03 -17.46 -18.67
CA THR A 382 13.95 -18.09 -20.00
C THR A 382 15.15 -17.72 -20.85
N HIS A 383 15.73 -18.71 -21.53
CA HIS A 383 16.84 -18.54 -22.46
C HIS A 383 16.57 -19.32 -23.74
N THR A 384 16.81 -18.72 -24.90
CA THR A 384 16.65 -19.39 -26.20
C THR A 384 18.01 -19.69 -26.81
N ALA A 385 18.19 -20.90 -27.32
CA ALA A 385 19.44 -21.32 -27.95
C ALA A 385 19.19 -22.14 -29.22
N THR A 386 20.19 -22.18 -30.10
CA THR A 386 20.22 -23.08 -31.26
C THR A 386 21.21 -24.20 -30.98
N ILE A 387 20.75 -25.45 -31.08
CA ILE A 387 21.57 -26.64 -30.84
C ILE A 387 21.68 -27.48 -32.12
N PHE A 388 22.77 -28.24 -32.25
CA PHE A 388 23.00 -29.15 -33.37
C PHE A 388 22.93 -30.61 -32.91
N VAL A 389 21.95 -31.36 -33.42
CA VAL A 389 21.74 -32.79 -33.13
C VAL A 389 22.39 -33.63 -34.23
N LYS A 390 23.33 -34.50 -33.86
CA LYS A 390 24.08 -35.35 -34.81
C LYS A 390 23.27 -36.58 -35.21
N GLU A 391 23.34 -36.96 -36.49
CA GLU A 391 22.82 -38.26 -36.95
C GLU A 391 23.79 -39.37 -36.49
N PRO A 392 23.33 -40.46 -35.87
CA PRO A 392 24.18 -41.58 -35.49
C PRO A 392 24.80 -42.23 -36.75
N PRO A 393 26.04 -42.74 -36.67
CA PRO A 393 26.70 -43.35 -37.81
C PRO A 393 25.87 -44.53 -38.34
N LYS A 394 25.61 -44.53 -39.65
CA LYS A 394 24.93 -45.65 -40.32
C LYS A 394 25.79 -46.90 -40.16
N ILE A 395 25.28 -47.90 -39.45
CA ILE A 395 25.89 -49.23 -39.42
C ILE A 395 25.75 -49.79 -40.83
N GLU A 396 26.85 -49.84 -41.58
CA GLU A 396 26.87 -50.58 -42.85
C GLU A 396 26.56 -52.05 -42.54
N SER A 397 25.36 -52.48 -42.95
CA SER A 397 25.00 -53.89 -42.89
C SER A 397 25.97 -54.65 -43.79
N ILE A 398 26.90 -55.40 -43.20
CA ILE A 398 27.70 -56.37 -43.94
C ILE A 398 26.72 -57.28 -44.69
N ASN A 399 26.77 -57.22 -46.01
CA ASN A 399 25.80 -57.88 -46.88
C ASN A 399 26.09 -59.40 -46.88
N TYR A 400 25.58 -60.12 -45.88
CA TYR A 400 25.76 -61.56 -45.69
C TYR A 400 25.36 -62.41 -46.92
N SER A 401 24.57 -61.84 -47.85
CA SER A 401 24.25 -62.47 -49.13
C SER A 401 25.51 -62.77 -49.97
N GLN A 402 26.53 -61.90 -49.96
CA GLN A 402 27.76 -62.11 -50.72
C GLN A 402 28.63 -63.24 -50.13
N LEU A 403 28.58 -63.46 -48.82
CA LEU A 403 29.33 -64.54 -48.15
C LEU A 403 28.71 -65.94 -48.39
N ILE A 404 27.40 -66.02 -48.66
CA ILE A 404 26.71 -67.28 -48.95
C ILE A 404 26.76 -67.63 -50.45
N ILE A 405 26.79 -66.63 -51.34
CA ILE A 405 26.84 -66.85 -52.79
C ILE A 405 28.16 -67.49 -53.23
N ILE A 406 29.29 -67.11 -52.63
CA ILE A 406 30.62 -67.64 -53.00
C ILE A 406 30.71 -69.18 -52.81
N PRO A 407 30.36 -69.78 -51.66
CA PRO A 407 30.39 -71.24 -51.51
C PRO A 407 29.35 -71.95 -52.38
N ILE A 408 28.18 -71.36 -52.63
CA ILE A 408 27.14 -71.95 -53.52
C ILE A 408 27.64 -72.03 -54.97
N ILE A 409 28.32 -71.00 -55.48
CA ILE A 409 28.91 -71.01 -56.82
C ILE A 409 30.01 -72.06 -56.92
N ILE A 410 30.84 -72.23 -55.89
CA ILE A 410 31.89 -73.26 -55.87
C ILE A 410 31.28 -74.67 -55.89
N VAL A 411 30.25 -74.94 -55.09
CA VAL A 411 29.55 -76.24 -55.09
C VAL A 411 28.85 -76.49 -56.44
N ALA A 412 28.23 -75.48 -57.04
CA ALA A 412 27.62 -75.60 -58.37
C ALA A 412 28.67 -75.88 -59.46
N ALA A 413 29.82 -75.21 -59.42
CA ALA A 413 30.93 -75.44 -60.35
C ALA A 413 31.51 -76.87 -60.22
N ILE A 414 31.69 -77.36 -58.99
CA ILE A 414 32.13 -78.74 -58.72
C ILE A 414 31.09 -79.75 -59.22
N GLY A 415 29.80 -79.50 -58.97
CA GLY A 415 28.70 -80.34 -59.46
C GLY A 415 28.65 -80.43 -60.99
N ILE A 416 28.79 -79.29 -61.68
CA ILE A 416 28.82 -79.23 -63.15
C ILE A 416 30.06 -79.96 -63.70
N TYR A 417 31.22 -79.81 -63.06
CA TYR A 417 32.44 -80.52 -63.44
C TYR A 417 32.30 -82.04 -63.31
N MET A 418 31.73 -82.54 -62.19
CA MET A 418 31.48 -83.97 -62.00
C MET A 418 30.47 -84.54 -63.01
N ILE A 419 29.42 -83.80 -63.36
CA ILE A 419 28.42 -84.22 -64.35
C ILE A 419 29.06 -84.29 -65.76
N ARG A 420 29.91 -83.32 -66.13
CA ARG A 420 30.66 -83.37 -67.39
C ARG A 420 31.63 -84.55 -67.45
N ARG A 421 32.28 -84.91 -66.34
CA ARG A 421 33.18 -86.08 -66.26
C ARG A 421 32.42 -87.40 -66.46
N ARG A 422 31.22 -87.55 -65.89
CA ARG A 422 30.37 -88.77 -66.07
C ARG A 422 29.80 -88.91 -67.47
N LYS A 423 29.53 -87.82 -68.19
CA LYS A 423 29.09 -87.90 -69.60
C LYS A 423 30.20 -88.34 -70.56
N LYS A 424 31.47 -88.05 -70.26
CA LYS A 424 32.61 -88.53 -71.07
C LYS A 424 32.92 -90.02 -70.86
N SER A 425 32.56 -90.62 -69.73
CA SER A 425 32.78 -92.07 -69.50
C SER A 425 31.69 -92.97 -70.09
N LYS A 426 30.55 -92.42 -70.53
CA LYS A 426 29.47 -93.17 -71.21
C LYS A 426 29.57 -93.19 -72.73
N ILE A 427 30.55 -92.50 -73.33
CA ILE A 427 30.77 -92.47 -74.79
C ILE A 427 31.89 -93.44 -75.22
N GLN A 428 32.50 -94.18 -74.29
CA GLN A 428 33.54 -95.18 -74.57
C GLN A 428 33.12 -96.64 -74.30
N ALA A 429 31.82 -96.89 -74.16
CA ALA A 429 31.24 -98.24 -74.11
C ALA A 429 29.97 -98.28 -74.97
N SER A 430 30.17 -98.21 -76.29
CA SER A 430 29.34 -98.87 -77.30
C SER A 430 30.19 -99.10 -78.54
#